data_AF-A0AAU3D3H7-F1
#
_entry.id   AF-A0AAU3D3H7-F1
#
_cell.length_a   1.000
_cell.length_b   1.000
_cell.length_c   1.000
_cell.angle_alpha   90.00
_cell.angle_beta   90.00
_cell.angle_gamma   90.00
#
_symmetry.space_group_name_H-M   'P 1'
#
loop_
_entity.id
_entity.type
_entity.pdbx_description
1 polymer ?
#
loop_
_entity_poly.entity_id
_entity_poly.type
_entity_poly.pdbx_seq_one_letter_code
_entity_poly.pdbx_strand_id
1 'polypeptide(L)'
;MTSEQNLAAWTAYGRHHIDRGTDIPDADRISWGFWPIGPGAEVMGDLSGKRVLDLGSGMGKYAAHLVREHGAVVDAVETSPTQHERAVTRHGTLPRLKLIHADAIEYLRQAEPYDVIYSIHAFGYIDPHQLLPAVADALKPEGRLFFSVLHTNAAGRGPFQSVTAHPEVLPLAGGEPLSVQMWVLGPTLWEDLLVEYGFLVDKIDVLDAPEDSNPVSCRLFRVHRCGRSR
;
A
#
# COMPACT_ATOMS: atom_id res chain seq x y z
N MET A 1 -3.18 -13.05 -6.33
CA MET A 1 -1.74 -13.18 -6.11
C MET A 1 -1.03 -12.04 -6.79
N THR A 2 0.10 -11.59 -6.25
CA THR A 2 1.01 -10.70 -6.98
C THR A 2 1.55 -11.43 -8.22
N SER A 3 1.65 -10.74 -9.36
CA SER A 3 2.20 -11.36 -10.58
C SER A 3 3.69 -11.71 -10.40
N GLU A 4 4.14 -12.79 -11.03
CA GLU A 4 5.56 -13.19 -11.02
C GLU A 4 6.47 -12.07 -11.52
N GLN A 5 6.01 -11.29 -12.52
CA GLN A 5 6.72 -10.11 -13.02
C GLN A 5 6.91 -9.05 -11.92
N ASN A 6 5.85 -8.71 -11.18
CA ASN A 6 5.93 -7.72 -10.10
C ASN A 6 6.84 -8.19 -8.97
N LEU A 7 6.74 -9.46 -8.59
CA LEU A 7 7.63 -10.05 -7.59
C LEU A 7 9.10 -9.97 -8.02
N ALA A 8 9.40 -10.34 -9.26
CA ALA A 8 10.76 -10.26 -9.80
C ALA A 8 11.28 -8.82 -9.82
N ALA A 9 10.48 -7.85 -10.27
CA ALA A 9 10.84 -6.44 -10.30
C ALA A 9 11.12 -5.89 -8.89
N TRP A 10 10.23 -6.11 -7.92
CA TRP A 10 10.43 -5.64 -6.55
C TRP A 10 11.56 -6.36 -5.80
N THR A 11 11.87 -7.60 -6.20
CA THR A 11 13.04 -8.33 -5.72
C THR A 11 14.33 -7.73 -6.27
N ALA A 12 14.37 -7.41 -7.57
CA ALA A 12 15.52 -6.74 -8.18
C ALA A 12 15.73 -5.34 -7.60
N TYR A 13 14.64 -4.59 -7.39
CA TYR A 13 14.69 -3.25 -6.78
C TYR A 13 15.28 -3.31 -5.36
N GLY A 14 14.81 -4.23 -4.52
CA GLY A 14 15.34 -4.35 -3.15
C GLY A 14 16.80 -4.80 -3.12
N ARG A 15 17.19 -5.77 -3.96
CA ARG A 15 18.58 -6.22 -4.10
C ARG A 15 19.51 -5.06 -4.48
N HIS A 16 19.13 -4.26 -5.48
CA HIS A 16 19.89 -3.09 -5.91
C HIS A 16 20.19 -2.12 -4.75
N HIS A 17 19.18 -1.83 -3.91
CA HIS A 17 19.37 -0.94 -2.79
C HIS A 17 20.16 -1.54 -1.62
N ILE A 18 20.06 -2.86 -1.41
CA ILE A 18 20.91 -3.60 -0.47
C ILE A 18 22.37 -3.51 -0.91
N ASP A 19 22.67 -3.86 -2.16
CA ASP A 19 24.04 -3.93 -2.69
C ASP A 19 24.72 -2.55 -2.68
N ARG A 20 23.95 -1.48 -2.88
CA ARG A 20 24.43 -0.09 -2.83
C ARG A 20 24.53 0.48 -1.41
N GLY A 21 24.01 -0.20 -0.40
CA GLY A 21 23.89 0.35 0.96
C GLY A 21 23.06 1.62 1.01
N THR A 22 21.95 1.68 0.24
CA THR A 22 21.10 2.87 0.20
C THR A 22 20.43 3.08 1.56
N ASP A 23 20.81 4.15 2.25
CA ASP A 23 20.15 4.54 3.48
C ASP A 23 18.91 5.40 3.17
N ILE A 24 17.77 4.98 3.72
CA ILE A 24 16.51 5.71 3.63
C ILE A 24 16.12 6.08 5.06
N PRO A 25 15.93 7.38 5.37
CA PRO A 25 15.52 7.81 6.70
C PRO A 25 14.21 7.16 7.16
N ASP A 26 14.07 7.02 8.48
CA ASP A 26 12.80 6.63 9.09
C ASP A 26 11.72 7.67 8.77
N ALA A 27 10.47 7.22 8.67
CA ALA A 27 9.36 8.12 8.45
C ALA A 27 9.06 8.94 9.71
N ASP A 28 8.96 10.25 9.57
CA ASP A 28 8.47 11.21 10.56
C ASP A 28 6.96 11.47 10.44
N ARG A 29 6.37 11.07 9.30
CA ARG A 29 4.93 11.08 9.02
C ARG A 29 4.55 10.00 8.02
N ILE A 30 3.28 9.62 8.02
CA ILE A 30 2.68 8.92 6.88
C ILE A 30 2.59 9.92 5.70
N SER A 31 3.09 9.49 4.54
CA SER A 31 2.89 10.17 3.26
C SER A 31 2.25 9.20 2.29
N TRP A 32 0.99 9.48 1.92
CA TRP A 32 0.20 8.62 1.04
C TRP A 32 0.58 8.77 -0.45
N GLY A 33 1.22 9.89 -0.82
CA GLY A 33 1.72 10.15 -2.17
C GLY A 33 3.25 10.04 -2.27
N PHE A 34 3.83 10.59 -3.35
CA PHE A 34 5.29 10.71 -3.51
C PHE A 34 5.89 11.94 -2.81
N TRP A 35 5.04 12.91 -2.47
CA TRP A 35 5.42 14.13 -1.76
C TRP A 35 4.74 14.16 -0.38
N PRO A 36 5.30 14.90 0.58
CA PRO A 36 4.73 15.06 1.93
C PRO A 36 3.55 16.05 1.94
N ILE A 37 2.64 15.90 0.97
CA ILE A 37 1.42 16.70 0.83
C ILE A 37 0.20 15.90 1.26
N GLY A 38 -0.89 16.61 1.52
CA GLY A 38 -2.12 16.00 1.98
C GLY A 38 -2.00 15.52 3.44
N PRO A 39 -2.92 14.64 3.86
CA PRO A 39 -3.00 14.24 5.26
C PRO A 39 -1.92 13.21 5.63
N GLY A 40 -1.70 13.00 6.92
CA GLY A 40 -0.85 11.97 7.50
C GLY A 40 -1.63 10.79 8.09
N ALA A 41 -1.16 10.28 9.23
CA ALA A 41 -1.77 9.16 9.93
C ALA A 41 -3.12 9.52 10.57
N GLU A 42 -3.39 10.80 10.80
CA GLU A 42 -4.61 11.29 11.46
C GLU A 42 -5.90 10.90 10.74
N VAL A 43 -5.83 10.55 9.45
CA VAL A 43 -6.99 10.02 8.70
C VAL A 43 -7.45 8.66 9.20
N MET A 44 -6.57 7.91 9.84
CA MET A 44 -6.86 6.59 10.41
C MET A 44 -7.40 6.68 11.85
N GLY A 45 -7.50 7.89 12.41
CA GLY A 45 -7.97 8.12 13.78
C GLY A 45 -6.97 7.68 14.85
N ASP A 46 -7.48 7.38 16.05
CA ASP A 46 -6.65 6.87 17.16
C ASP A 46 -6.29 5.39 16.93
N LEU A 47 -4.99 5.12 16.82
CA LEU A 47 -4.42 3.79 16.58
C LEU A 47 -3.87 3.14 17.85
N SER A 48 -3.98 3.78 19.01
CA SER A 48 -3.42 3.26 20.26
C SER A 48 -3.99 1.88 20.58
N GLY A 49 -3.11 0.87 20.62
CA GLY A 49 -3.47 -0.52 20.86
C GLY A 49 -4.28 -1.21 19.76
N LYS A 50 -4.54 -0.55 18.62
CA LYS A 50 -5.27 -1.13 17.49
C LYS A 50 -4.40 -2.14 16.75
N ARG A 51 -5.04 -3.20 16.22
CA ARG A 51 -4.39 -4.13 15.28
C ARG A 51 -4.44 -3.52 13.89
N VAL A 52 -3.27 -3.20 13.35
CA VAL A 52 -3.12 -2.54 12.05
C VAL A 52 -2.34 -3.45 11.10
N LEU A 53 -2.76 -3.54 9.85
CA LEU A 53 -2.03 -4.22 8.79
C LEU A 53 -1.45 -3.21 7.80
N ASP A 54 -0.13 -3.23 7.60
CA ASP A 54 0.55 -2.57 6.48
C ASP A 54 0.72 -3.58 5.33
N LEU A 55 -0.09 -3.45 4.29
CA LEU A 55 -0.16 -4.38 3.17
C LEU A 55 0.74 -3.92 2.02
N GLY A 56 1.80 -4.68 1.73
CA GLY A 56 2.85 -4.30 0.81
C GLY A 56 3.78 -3.26 1.43
N SER A 57 4.25 -3.57 2.64
CA SER A 57 4.96 -2.65 3.54
C SER A 57 6.34 -2.19 3.06
N GLY A 58 6.90 -2.83 2.01
CA GLY A 58 8.23 -2.55 1.52
C GLY A 58 9.28 -2.75 2.62
N MET A 59 10.09 -1.72 2.87
CA MET A 59 11.07 -1.74 3.95
C MET A 59 10.51 -1.41 5.35
N GLY A 60 9.18 -1.34 5.51
CA GLY A 60 8.51 -1.25 6.82
C GLY A 60 8.59 0.08 7.55
N LYS A 61 9.04 1.17 6.90
CA LYS A 61 9.24 2.47 7.57
C LYS A 61 7.94 3.08 8.13
N TYR A 62 6.82 2.89 7.45
CA TYR A 62 5.52 3.42 7.89
C TYR A 62 4.92 2.58 9.01
N ALA A 63 5.00 1.25 8.90
CA ALA A 63 4.67 0.36 10.02
C ALA A 63 5.46 0.70 11.29
N ALA A 64 6.77 0.93 11.18
CA ALA A 64 7.61 1.33 12.30
C ALA A 64 7.20 2.70 12.88
N HIS A 65 6.85 3.66 12.04
CA HIS A 65 6.35 4.97 12.46
C HIS A 65 5.02 4.85 13.25
N LEU A 66 4.05 4.06 12.77
CA LEU A 66 2.79 3.86 13.49
C LEU A 66 2.97 3.20 14.86
N VAL A 67 3.94 2.28 14.99
CA VAL A 67 4.26 1.65 16.28
C VAL A 67 4.86 2.65 17.27
N ARG A 68 5.78 3.51 16.81
CA ARG A 68 6.51 4.44 17.67
C ARG A 68 5.66 5.64 18.09
N GLU A 69 4.99 6.26 17.12
CA GLU A 69 4.32 7.55 17.33
C GLU A 69 2.82 7.41 17.64
N HIS A 70 2.20 6.29 17.25
CA HIS A 70 0.75 6.10 17.38
C HIS A 70 0.35 4.92 18.28
N GLY A 71 1.32 4.20 18.86
CA GLY A 71 1.05 3.09 19.79
C GLY A 71 0.30 1.90 19.17
N ALA A 72 0.34 1.77 17.84
CA ALA A 72 -0.31 0.67 17.12
C ALA A 72 0.40 -0.67 17.35
N VAL A 73 -0.34 -1.77 17.14
CA VAL A 73 0.22 -3.12 16.98
C VAL A 73 0.13 -3.46 15.50
N VAL A 74 1.28 -3.50 14.83
CA VAL A 74 1.33 -3.54 13.36
C VAL A 74 1.87 -4.89 12.87
N ASP A 75 1.10 -5.56 12.03
CA ASP A 75 1.60 -6.59 11.14
C ASP A 75 1.95 -5.93 9.80
N ALA A 76 3.14 -6.17 9.26
CA ALA A 76 3.63 -5.57 8.03
C ALA A 76 4.01 -6.68 7.05
N VAL A 77 3.22 -6.82 5.99
CA VAL A 77 3.32 -7.91 5.01
C VAL A 77 4.02 -7.39 3.76
N GLU A 78 5.01 -8.14 3.30
CA GLU A 78 5.78 -7.83 2.09
C GLU A 78 6.06 -9.11 1.31
N THR A 79 5.88 -9.06 -0.01
CA THR A 79 6.05 -10.21 -0.91
C THR A 79 7.48 -10.33 -1.43
N SER A 80 8.19 -9.21 -1.59
CA SER A 80 9.58 -9.20 -2.03
C SER A 80 10.51 -9.63 -0.89
N PRO A 81 11.28 -10.72 -1.03
CA PRO A 81 12.20 -11.17 0.01
C PRO A 81 13.27 -10.11 0.32
N THR A 82 13.67 -9.32 -0.67
CA THR A 82 14.69 -8.27 -0.51
C THR A 82 14.15 -7.00 0.15
N GLN A 83 12.88 -6.64 -0.07
CA GLN A 83 12.25 -5.56 0.70
C GLN A 83 12.05 -5.99 2.15
N HIS A 84 11.60 -7.23 2.36
CA HIS A 84 11.47 -7.81 3.69
C HIS A 84 12.82 -7.86 4.43
N GLU A 85 13.91 -8.28 3.76
CA GLU A 85 15.26 -8.26 4.32
C GLU A 85 15.67 -6.86 4.82
N ARG A 86 15.37 -5.81 4.04
CA ARG A 86 15.61 -4.41 4.43
C ARG A 86 14.78 -4.02 5.65
N ALA A 87 13.51 -4.44 5.71
CA ALA A 87 12.64 -4.18 6.85
C ALA A 87 13.16 -4.86 8.12
N VAL A 88 13.52 -6.15 8.05
CA VAL A 88 14.02 -6.93 9.19
C VAL A 88 15.33 -6.35 9.70
N THR A 89 16.26 -6.00 8.80
CA THR A 89 17.54 -5.39 9.15
C THR A 89 17.35 -4.08 9.94
N ARG A 90 16.36 -3.26 9.54
CA ARG A 90 16.16 -1.94 10.13
C ARG A 90 15.24 -1.92 11.35
N HIS A 91 14.24 -2.79 11.39
CA HIS A 91 13.12 -2.71 12.33
C HIS A 91 12.77 -4.04 13.02
N GLY A 92 13.51 -5.12 12.77
CA GLY A 92 13.20 -6.47 13.28
C GLY A 92 13.18 -6.62 14.80
N THR A 93 13.75 -5.67 15.55
CA THR A 93 13.74 -5.65 17.02
C THR A 93 12.67 -4.72 17.61
N LEU A 94 11.86 -4.05 16.78
CA LEU A 94 10.87 -3.09 17.24
C LEU A 94 9.67 -3.83 17.87
N PRO A 95 9.39 -3.69 19.18
CA PRO A 95 8.25 -4.36 19.79
C PRO A 95 6.94 -3.87 19.18
N ARG A 96 5.95 -4.76 19.09
CA ARG A 96 4.63 -4.50 18.45
C ARG A 96 4.68 -4.29 16.93
N LEU A 97 5.83 -4.48 16.29
CA LEU A 97 5.94 -4.62 14.84
C LEU A 97 6.25 -6.08 14.50
N LYS A 98 5.38 -6.73 13.72
CA LYS A 98 5.65 -8.04 13.14
C LYS A 98 5.88 -7.87 11.64
N LEU A 99 7.10 -8.18 11.21
CA LEU A 99 7.47 -8.19 9.80
C LEU A 99 7.20 -9.58 9.22
N ILE A 100 6.49 -9.66 8.10
CA ILE A 100 5.98 -10.91 7.55
C ILE A 100 6.31 -10.97 6.06
N HIS A 101 7.06 -12.01 5.67
CA HIS A 101 7.31 -12.31 4.26
C HIS A 101 6.24 -13.27 3.75
N ALA A 102 5.32 -12.77 2.93
CA ALA A 102 4.20 -13.55 2.38
C ALA A 102 3.56 -12.84 1.17
N ASP A 103 2.87 -13.60 0.32
CA ASP A 103 1.88 -13.01 -0.59
C ASP A 103 0.74 -12.39 0.22
N ALA A 104 0.33 -11.19 -0.18
CA ALA A 104 -0.69 -10.40 0.50
C ALA A 104 -2.03 -11.16 0.62
N ILE A 105 -2.48 -11.82 -0.45
CA ILE A 105 -3.78 -12.50 -0.48
C ILE A 105 -3.72 -13.80 0.31
N GLU A 106 -2.63 -14.56 0.20
CA GLU A 106 -2.43 -15.78 0.99
C GLU A 106 -2.41 -15.47 2.49
N TYR A 107 -1.71 -14.40 2.88
CA TYR A 107 -1.67 -13.95 4.27
C TYR A 107 -3.06 -13.53 4.77
N LEU A 108 -3.76 -12.67 4.03
CA LEU A 108 -5.09 -12.16 4.42
C LEU A 108 -6.09 -13.30 4.68
N ARG A 109 -6.04 -14.39 3.91
CA ARG A 109 -6.93 -15.56 4.07
C ARG A 109 -6.77 -16.31 5.39
N GLN A 110 -5.65 -16.12 6.07
CA GLN A 110 -5.32 -16.82 7.32
C GLN A 110 -5.22 -15.87 8.52
N ALA A 111 -5.30 -14.56 8.28
CA ALA A 111 -5.09 -13.56 9.29
C ALA A 111 -6.34 -13.39 10.17
N GLU A 112 -6.11 -13.16 11.47
CA GLU A 112 -7.16 -12.69 12.36
C GLU A 112 -7.56 -11.25 12.00
N PRO A 113 -8.85 -10.88 12.10
CA PRO A 113 -9.34 -9.59 11.62
C PRO A 113 -8.65 -8.36 12.23
N TYR A 114 -8.43 -7.34 11.40
CA TYR A 114 -7.78 -6.08 11.75
C TYR A 114 -8.79 -4.95 12.04
N ASP A 115 -8.37 -4.01 12.89
CA ASP A 115 -9.10 -2.75 13.10
C ASP A 115 -8.88 -1.80 11.91
N VAL A 116 -7.65 -1.78 11.37
CA VAL A 116 -7.27 -0.96 10.22
C VAL A 116 -6.40 -1.79 9.28
N ILE A 117 -6.71 -1.77 7.99
CA ILE A 117 -5.80 -2.21 6.93
C ILE A 117 -5.40 -0.98 6.13
N TYR A 118 -4.10 -0.79 5.89
CA TYR A 118 -3.63 0.25 5.01
C TYR A 118 -2.61 -0.25 3.99
N SER A 119 -2.52 0.44 2.85
CA SER A 119 -1.53 0.15 1.81
C SER A 119 -1.10 1.43 1.12
N ILE A 120 0.20 1.68 1.07
CA ILE A 120 0.76 2.88 0.43
C ILE A 120 1.45 2.46 -0.85
N HIS A 121 0.88 2.84 -1.99
CA HIS A 121 1.31 2.49 -3.36
C HIS A 121 1.28 1.00 -3.75
N ALA A 122 1.26 0.06 -2.80
CA ALA A 122 1.29 -1.36 -3.11
C ALA A 122 -0.05 -1.94 -3.60
N PHE A 123 -1.18 -1.34 -3.21
CA PHE A 123 -2.53 -1.82 -3.54
C PHE A 123 -2.75 -2.00 -5.05
N GLY A 124 -2.21 -1.08 -5.87
CA GLY A 124 -2.33 -1.10 -7.33
C GLY A 124 -1.50 -2.18 -8.04
N TYR A 125 -0.65 -2.93 -7.32
CA TYR A 125 0.16 -4.03 -7.89
C TYR A 125 -0.52 -5.40 -7.83
N ILE A 126 -1.68 -5.49 -7.17
CA ILE A 126 -2.38 -6.73 -6.89
C ILE A 126 -3.73 -6.69 -7.59
N ASP A 127 -4.14 -7.83 -8.16
CA ASP A 127 -5.44 -7.98 -8.81
C ASP A 127 -6.58 -7.61 -7.83
N PRO A 128 -7.37 -6.55 -8.11
CA PRO A 128 -8.41 -6.08 -7.20
C PRO A 128 -9.50 -7.11 -6.98
N HIS A 129 -9.82 -7.96 -7.97
CA HIS A 129 -10.85 -8.99 -7.83
C HIS A 129 -10.46 -10.11 -6.85
N GLN A 130 -9.16 -10.26 -6.57
CA GLN A 130 -8.66 -11.20 -5.57
C GLN A 130 -8.36 -10.51 -4.24
N LEU A 131 -7.88 -9.26 -4.30
CA LEU A 131 -7.47 -8.49 -3.13
C LEU A 131 -8.67 -8.04 -2.30
N LEU A 132 -9.65 -7.39 -2.92
CA LEU A 132 -10.79 -6.79 -2.23
C LEU A 132 -11.60 -7.78 -1.38
N PRO A 133 -11.97 -8.99 -1.85
CA PRO A 133 -12.65 -9.96 -0.99
C PRO A 133 -11.77 -10.42 0.18
N ALA A 134 -10.46 -10.62 -0.03
CA ALA A 134 -9.54 -11.01 1.04
C ALA A 134 -9.40 -9.91 2.11
N VAL A 135 -9.35 -8.65 1.69
CA VAL A 135 -9.35 -7.48 2.59
C VAL A 135 -10.68 -7.38 3.36
N ALA A 136 -11.81 -7.62 2.69
CA ALA A 136 -13.14 -7.58 3.32
C ALA A 136 -13.26 -8.64 4.42
N ASP A 137 -12.73 -9.84 4.22
CA ASP A 137 -12.76 -10.92 5.20
C ASP A 137 -11.79 -10.68 6.36
N ALA A 138 -10.63 -10.05 6.09
CA ALA A 138 -9.63 -9.72 7.10
C ALA A 138 -9.93 -8.43 7.89
N LEU A 139 -11.03 -7.72 7.59
CA LEU A 139 -11.46 -6.56 8.36
C LEU A 139 -12.50 -6.93 9.41
N LYS A 140 -12.34 -6.38 10.62
CA LYS A 140 -13.41 -6.37 11.63
C LYS A 140 -14.65 -5.66 11.06
N PRO A 141 -15.86 -5.89 11.62
CA PRO A 141 -17.09 -5.24 11.16
C PRO A 141 -16.99 -3.70 11.08
N GLU A 142 -16.38 -3.07 12.09
CA GLU A 142 -16.16 -1.62 12.14
C GLU A 142 -14.78 -1.20 11.58
N GLY A 143 -14.07 -2.15 10.96
CA GLY A 143 -12.74 -1.95 10.44
C GLY A 143 -12.71 -0.97 9.27
N ARG A 144 -11.57 -0.32 9.08
CA ARG A 144 -11.36 0.67 8.02
C ARG A 144 -10.24 0.25 7.08
N LEU A 145 -10.42 0.57 5.81
CA LEU A 145 -9.42 0.40 4.75
C LEU A 145 -8.95 1.78 4.27
N PHE A 146 -7.64 1.95 4.17
CA PHE A 146 -7.02 3.14 3.59
C PHE A 146 -5.99 2.72 2.57
N PHE A 147 -6.08 3.21 1.33
CA PHE A 147 -5.04 2.88 0.37
C PHE A 147 -4.76 4.02 -0.59
N SER A 148 -3.49 4.11 -1.00
CA SER A 148 -3.08 5.01 -2.07
C SER A 148 -2.65 4.26 -3.32
N VAL A 149 -3.06 4.80 -4.46
CA VAL A 149 -2.82 4.25 -5.81
C VAL A 149 -2.50 5.36 -6.79
N LEU A 150 -1.75 5.03 -7.84
CA LEU A 150 -1.53 5.93 -8.96
C LEU A 150 -2.86 6.29 -9.63
N HIS A 151 -2.98 7.57 -9.98
CA HIS A 151 -3.99 8.10 -10.88
C HIS A 151 -3.39 8.36 -12.26
N THR A 152 -2.20 8.97 -12.28
CA THR A 152 -1.39 9.20 -13.48
C THR A 152 0.07 8.90 -13.18
N ASN A 153 0.78 8.36 -14.17
CA ASN A 153 2.21 8.03 -14.05
C ASN A 153 3.12 9.20 -14.47
N ALA A 154 4.44 8.96 -14.47
CA ALA A 154 5.46 9.96 -14.82
C ALA A 154 5.37 10.50 -16.26
N ALA A 155 4.69 9.78 -17.15
CA ALA A 155 4.41 10.21 -18.52
C ALA A 155 3.01 10.83 -18.67
N GLY A 156 2.29 11.06 -17.56
CA GLY A 156 0.91 11.55 -17.56
C GLY A 156 -0.11 10.59 -18.14
N ARG A 157 0.22 9.29 -18.22
CA ARG A 157 -0.71 8.26 -18.68
C ARG A 157 -1.57 7.76 -17.53
N GLY A 158 -2.78 7.31 -17.88
CA GLY A 158 -3.84 7.02 -16.93
C GLY A 158 -4.69 8.26 -16.62
N PRO A 159 -5.72 8.13 -15.78
CA PRO A 159 -6.25 6.85 -15.31
C PRO A 159 -6.89 6.05 -16.45
N PHE A 160 -6.81 4.72 -16.38
CA PHE A 160 -7.44 3.84 -17.34
C PHE A 160 -8.91 3.55 -16.98
N GLN A 161 -9.73 3.34 -18.00
CA GLN A 161 -11.19 3.15 -17.90
C GLN A 161 -11.59 1.67 -17.98
N SER A 162 -10.65 0.75 -17.77
CA SER A 162 -10.90 -0.68 -17.74
C SER A 162 -10.14 -1.31 -16.58
N VAL A 163 -10.73 -2.30 -15.92
CA VAL A 163 -10.10 -3.05 -14.82
C VAL A 163 -9.11 -4.06 -15.38
N THR A 164 -8.02 -3.56 -15.98
CA THR A 164 -6.91 -4.39 -16.46
C THR A 164 -5.60 -3.81 -15.97
N ALA A 165 -4.62 -4.67 -15.74
CA ALA A 165 -3.29 -4.23 -15.40
C ALA A 165 -2.59 -3.70 -16.66
N HIS A 166 -1.82 -2.63 -16.48
CA HIS A 166 -1.02 -2.02 -17.54
C HIS A 166 0.46 -2.03 -17.16
N PRO A 167 1.37 -2.17 -18.16
CA PRO A 167 2.79 -2.02 -17.92
C PRO A 167 3.10 -0.60 -17.43
N GLU A 168 3.76 -0.53 -16.28
CA GLU A 168 4.26 0.70 -15.69
C GLU A 168 5.78 0.62 -15.49
N VAL A 169 6.41 1.79 -15.42
CA VAL A 169 7.86 1.92 -15.22
C VAL A 169 8.12 2.16 -13.75
N LEU A 170 8.91 1.28 -13.13
CA LEU A 170 9.45 1.46 -11.80
C LEU A 170 10.86 2.08 -11.92
N PRO A 171 11.06 3.36 -11.59
CA PRO A 171 12.36 3.99 -11.67
C PRO A 171 13.32 3.37 -10.66
N LEU A 172 14.53 3.03 -11.11
CA LEU A 172 15.59 2.49 -10.27
C LEU A 172 16.75 3.48 -10.24
N ALA A 173 16.90 4.23 -9.16
CA ALA A 173 17.95 5.24 -9.07
C ALA A 173 19.32 4.59 -9.27
N GLY A 174 20.10 5.03 -10.26
CA GLY A 174 21.43 4.47 -10.57
C GLY A 174 21.41 3.05 -11.14
N GLY A 175 20.28 2.60 -11.70
CA GLY A 175 20.14 1.36 -12.45
C GLY A 175 19.18 1.54 -13.64
N GLU A 176 18.98 0.48 -14.40
CA GLU A 176 17.97 0.48 -15.47
C GLU A 176 16.55 0.44 -14.89
N PRO A 177 15.59 1.19 -15.46
CA PRO A 177 14.20 1.11 -15.03
C PRO A 177 13.65 -0.31 -15.15
N LEU A 178 12.81 -0.70 -14.19
CA LEU A 178 12.15 -2.00 -14.17
C LEU A 178 10.72 -1.86 -14.71
N SER A 179 10.17 -2.95 -15.23
CA SER A 179 8.79 -3.00 -15.68
C SER A 179 7.93 -3.79 -14.70
N VAL A 180 6.80 -3.20 -14.34
CA VAL A 180 5.78 -3.76 -13.44
C VAL A 180 4.41 -3.71 -14.11
N GLN A 181 3.44 -4.43 -13.58
CA GLN A 181 2.04 -4.40 -13.97
C GLN A 181 1.23 -3.75 -12.86
N MET A 182 0.43 -2.73 -13.19
CA MET A 182 -0.38 -2.01 -12.22
C MET A 182 -1.78 -1.73 -12.71
N TRP A 183 -2.75 -1.73 -11.79
CA TRP A 183 -4.08 -1.18 -11.99
C TRP A 183 -4.06 0.32 -11.69
N VAL A 184 -3.89 1.13 -12.73
CA VAL A 184 -3.91 2.61 -12.64
C VAL A 184 -5.30 3.11 -13.06
N LEU A 185 -6.29 2.90 -12.20
CA LEU A 185 -7.71 3.09 -12.53
C LEU A 185 -8.24 4.48 -12.16
N GLY A 186 -9.31 4.88 -12.84
CA GLY A 186 -10.07 6.08 -12.49
C GLY A 186 -10.77 5.96 -11.12
N PRO A 187 -11.03 7.06 -10.42
CA PRO A 187 -11.73 7.05 -9.13
C PRO A 187 -13.06 6.29 -9.18
N THR A 188 -13.87 6.51 -10.22
CA THR A 188 -15.16 5.83 -10.39
C THR A 188 -15.00 4.32 -10.56
N LEU A 189 -13.98 3.85 -11.30
CA LEU A 189 -13.73 2.41 -11.42
C LEU A 189 -13.28 1.78 -10.08
N TRP A 190 -12.48 2.50 -9.30
CA TRP A 190 -12.12 2.05 -7.95
C TRP A 190 -13.35 2.01 -7.04
N GLU A 191 -14.21 3.02 -7.09
CA GLU A 191 -15.47 3.06 -6.34
C GLU A 191 -16.39 1.89 -6.72
N ASP A 192 -16.59 1.62 -8.02
CA ASP A 192 -17.42 0.51 -8.50
C ASP A 192 -16.90 -0.84 -7.99
N LEU A 193 -15.59 -1.09 -8.07
CA LEU A 193 -14.96 -2.29 -7.52
C LEU A 193 -15.13 -2.39 -6.00
N LEU A 194 -14.94 -1.30 -5.27
CA LEU A 194 -15.11 -1.28 -3.82
C LEU A 194 -16.55 -1.63 -3.43
N VAL A 195 -17.54 -1.04 -4.11
CA VAL A 195 -18.96 -1.33 -3.90
C VAL A 195 -19.29 -2.78 -4.22
N GLU A 196 -18.78 -3.32 -5.33
CA GLU A 196 -18.95 -4.73 -5.73
C GLU A 196 -18.53 -5.68 -4.60
N TYR A 197 -17.44 -5.37 -3.89
CA TYR A 197 -16.91 -6.18 -2.79
C TYR A 197 -17.36 -5.74 -1.39
N GLY A 198 -18.42 -4.93 -1.29
CA GLY A 198 -19.08 -4.62 -0.02
C GLY A 198 -18.43 -3.50 0.78
N PHE A 199 -17.73 -2.58 0.11
CA PHE A 199 -17.15 -1.38 0.69
C PHE A 199 -17.88 -0.11 0.24
N LEU A 200 -17.75 0.95 1.04
CA LEU A 200 -18.19 2.29 0.69
C LEU A 200 -17.01 3.26 0.84
N VAL A 201 -16.88 4.17 -0.12
CA VAL A 201 -15.86 5.22 -0.10
C VAL A 201 -16.37 6.41 0.71
N ASP A 202 -15.68 6.74 1.79
CA ASP A 202 -15.95 7.92 2.62
C ASP A 202 -15.40 9.19 1.96
N LYS A 203 -14.19 9.07 1.42
CA LYS A 203 -13.46 10.19 0.82
C LYS A 203 -12.36 9.71 -0.11
N ILE A 204 -12.12 10.48 -1.16
CA ILE A 204 -10.95 10.39 -2.01
C ILE A 204 -10.16 11.69 -1.89
N ASP A 205 -8.92 11.63 -1.42
CA ASP A 205 -8.01 12.78 -1.45
C ASP A 205 -7.16 12.74 -2.73
N VAL A 206 -6.99 13.91 -3.34
CA VAL A 206 -6.14 14.14 -4.51
C VAL A 206 -4.74 14.51 -4.04
N LEU A 207 -3.74 13.79 -4.54
CA LEU A 207 -2.33 13.95 -4.17
C LEU A 207 -1.50 14.17 -5.45
N ASP A 208 -1.69 15.35 -6.05
CA ASP A 208 -0.99 15.77 -7.26
C ASP A 208 0.46 16.18 -6.98
N ALA A 209 1.32 16.14 -7.98
CA ALA A 209 2.64 16.74 -7.86
C ALA A 209 2.54 18.23 -7.46
N PRO A 210 3.39 18.73 -6.55
CA PRO A 210 3.41 20.16 -6.20
C PRO A 210 3.75 21.08 -7.37
N GLU A 211 4.47 20.56 -8.35
CA GLU A 211 4.84 21.29 -9.56
C GLU A 211 3.85 20.96 -10.69
N ASP A 212 3.18 21.96 -11.24
CA ASP A 212 2.20 21.78 -12.33
C ASP A 212 2.76 21.07 -13.58
N SER A 213 4.08 21.13 -13.77
CA SER A 213 4.76 20.47 -14.89
C SER A 213 4.92 18.95 -14.71
N ASN A 214 4.75 18.44 -13.49
CA ASN A 214 4.90 17.04 -13.18
C ASN A 214 3.52 16.36 -13.20
N PRO A 215 3.27 15.46 -14.16
CA PRO A 215 1.93 14.94 -14.38
C PRO A 215 1.57 13.79 -13.42
N VAL A 216 2.46 13.38 -12.53
CA VAL A 216 2.21 12.28 -11.58
C VAL A 216 1.16 12.70 -10.56
N SER A 217 0.19 11.82 -10.34
CA SER A 217 -0.89 12.04 -9.39
C SER A 217 -1.26 10.73 -8.71
N CYS A 218 -1.59 10.80 -7.43
CA CYS A 218 -2.11 9.68 -6.65
C CYS A 218 -3.49 10.00 -6.08
N ARG A 219 -4.23 8.95 -5.72
CA ARG A 219 -5.48 9.06 -4.95
C ARG A 219 -5.31 8.30 -3.65
N LEU A 220 -5.73 8.90 -2.54
CA LEU A 220 -5.92 8.22 -1.27
C LEU A 220 -7.42 7.95 -1.10
N PHE A 221 -7.77 6.67 -0.98
CA PHE A 221 -9.12 6.23 -0.68
C PHE A 221 -9.24 5.96 0.82
N ARG A 222 -10.31 6.49 1.42
CA ARG A 222 -10.74 6.19 2.79
C ARG A 222 -12.04 5.43 2.70
N VAL A 223 -12.05 4.21 3.24
CA VAL A 223 -13.07 3.23 2.94
C VAL A 223 -13.50 2.52 4.22
N HIS A 224 -14.78 2.23 4.33
CA HIS A 224 -15.32 1.35 5.37
C HIS A 224 -16.12 0.20 4.76
N ARG A 225 -16.24 -0.89 5.51
CA ARG A 225 -17.07 -2.03 5.12
C ARG A 225 -18.54 -1.66 5.30
N CYS A 226 -19.38 -1.94 4.30
CA CYS A 226 -20.82 -1.83 4.47
C CYS A 226 -21.27 -2.93 5.45
N GLY A 227 -21.90 -2.54 6.56
CA GLY A 227 -22.45 -3.50 7.51
C GLY A 227 -23.43 -4.42 6.77
N ARG A 228 -23.26 -5.74 6.86
CA ARG A 228 -24.28 -6.67 6.35
C ARG A 228 -25.61 -6.33 7.03
N SER A 229 -26.57 -5.80 6.27
CA SER A 229 -27.96 -5.76 6.72
C SER A 229 -28.35 -7.20 7.06
N ARG A 230 -28.60 -7.45 8.34
CA ARG A 230 -29.14 -8.74 8.80
C ARG A 230 -30.52 -8.98 8.21
#